data_AF-A0AA88P701-F1
#
_entry.id   AF-A0AA88P701-F1
#
_cell.length_a   1.000
_cell.length_b   1.000
_cell.length_c   1.000
_cell.angle_alpha   90.00
_cell.angle_beta   90.00
_cell.angle_gamma   90.00
#
_symmetry.space_group_name_H-M   'P 1'
#
loop_
_entity.id
_entity.type
_entity.pdbx_description
1 polymer ?
#
loop_
_entity_poly.entity_id
_entity_poly.type
_entity_poly.pdbx_seq_one_letter_code
_entity_poly.pdbx_strand_id
1 'polypeptide(L)'
;MPPPRVNKKPNNETTTKDNRGILDDPFKFLDQDYQELKKSCITSNKRFVDDKFPPNSSSIDPKNKLKLALNKIEWLRPSKIVSDPQLIVQGVSRFDYSQGPNLGNCWFLASVGALTFRKEVMDQVMPSDQSFGKDYAGIFHFRFWRFGKWIDVVIDDKLPTIDGQLVFVHSKTSNEFWPALLEKAYAKVCGSYADMHAGQVSEALLDFTGGVHVNFELEKPAIDLWSLMDRAAKTNALMACGSRHGDKSENVLPNGIVQGHAYSVTGVFKVTWQGKPVKLVRVLNPWGMGEWNGPWSDKSSLWNTVSEKEQTKCRSLANDGEFWMSMEDFTKNFEEIDICCFSPDFLDSSSKCSWTTTCYNGSWESGTTAGGCINNKESFWTNPQFRVRIEELDAECASGQCPENILVSLMQIHENRYRSLVSNYGIGFSVYLIPPEANER
;
A
#
# COMPACT_ATOMS: atom_id res chain seq x y z
N MET A 1 -32.76 -33.59 34.79
CA MET A 1 -31.60 -33.05 35.54
C MET A 1 -30.94 -32.00 34.66
N PRO A 2 -30.86 -30.73 35.10
CA PRO A 2 -30.25 -29.68 34.29
C PRO A 2 -28.71 -29.81 34.29
N PRO A 3 -28.05 -29.62 33.14
CA PRO A 3 -26.59 -29.56 33.06
C PRO A 3 -26.01 -28.25 33.66
N PRO A 4 -24.69 -28.21 33.94
CA PRO A 4 -24.07 -27.22 34.81
C PRO A 4 -24.01 -25.82 34.20
N ARG A 5 -24.22 -24.82 35.06
CA ARG A 5 -23.92 -23.40 34.80
C ARG A 5 -22.44 -23.24 34.48
N VAL A 6 -22.12 -22.75 33.29
CA VAL A 6 -20.84 -22.10 33.00
C VAL A 6 -21.16 -20.70 32.49
N ASN A 7 -21.23 -19.75 33.43
CA ASN A 7 -21.11 -18.34 33.13
C ASN A 7 -19.65 -18.07 32.71
N LYS A 8 -19.35 -18.23 31.42
CA LYS A 8 -18.22 -17.53 30.82
C LYS A 8 -18.80 -16.35 30.07
N LYS A 9 -18.73 -15.17 30.68
CA LYS A 9 -18.79 -13.92 29.92
C LYS A 9 -17.75 -14.03 28.79
N PRO A 10 -18.09 -13.73 27.53
CA PRO A 10 -17.05 -13.47 26.55
C PRO A 10 -16.20 -12.32 27.12
N ASN A 11 -14.90 -12.57 27.26
CA ASN A 11 -13.93 -11.50 27.46
C ASN A 11 -13.99 -10.67 26.17
N ASN A 12 -14.87 -9.67 26.13
CA ASN A 12 -14.65 -8.52 25.30
C ASN A 12 -13.39 -7.88 25.85
N GLU A 13 -12.24 -8.20 25.25
CA GLU A 13 -11.00 -7.49 25.49
C GLU A 13 -11.26 -6.01 25.22
N THR A 14 -11.56 -5.33 26.30
CA THR A 14 -11.61 -3.89 26.38
C THR A 14 -10.16 -3.50 26.31
N THR A 15 -9.73 -2.94 25.17
CA THR A 15 -8.49 -2.19 24.95
C THR A 15 -7.58 -2.14 26.19
N THR A 16 -6.79 -3.20 26.39
CA THR A 16 -5.60 -3.08 27.21
C THR A 16 -4.74 -2.05 26.51
N LYS A 17 -4.51 -0.90 27.17
CA LYS A 17 -3.52 0.11 26.79
C LYS A 17 -2.11 -0.48 26.85
N ASP A 18 -1.84 -1.54 26.10
CA ASP A 18 -0.48 -1.88 25.72
C ASP A 18 -0.13 -0.90 24.60
N ASN A 19 0.55 0.19 24.97
CA ASN A 19 0.96 1.24 24.04
C ASN A 19 2.06 0.77 23.06
N ARG A 20 2.40 -0.53 23.04
CA ARG A 20 3.39 -1.11 22.12
C ARG A 20 2.78 -1.46 20.76
N GLY A 21 3.56 -1.28 19.71
CA GLY A 21 3.10 -1.44 18.33
C GLY A 21 2.32 -0.25 17.79
N ILE A 22 2.40 0.89 18.44
CA ILE A 22 2.00 2.18 17.86
C ILE A 22 3.18 2.74 17.05
N LEU A 23 2.92 3.76 16.24
CA LEU A 23 3.92 4.35 15.35
C LEU A 23 5.18 4.89 16.10
N ASP A 24 4.99 5.42 17.30
CA ASP A 24 6.06 5.98 18.14
C ASP A 24 6.84 4.90 18.93
N ASP A 25 6.25 3.71 19.11
CA ASP A 25 6.86 2.56 19.79
C ASP A 25 6.56 1.27 19.00
N PRO A 26 7.12 1.13 17.78
CA PRO A 26 6.83 0.00 16.92
C PRO A 26 7.44 -1.29 17.46
N PHE A 27 6.83 -2.44 17.14
CA PHE A 27 7.40 -3.73 17.48
C PHE A 27 8.70 -3.99 16.69
N LYS A 28 9.72 -4.47 17.38
CA LYS A 28 11.00 -4.87 16.79
C LYS A 28 10.79 -6.12 15.93
N PHE A 29 10.86 -5.99 14.61
CA PHE A 29 10.64 -7.12 13.72
C PHE A 29 11.77 -8.13 13.87
N LEU A 30 11.42 -9.38 14.20
CA LEU A 30 12.37 -10.48 14.47
C LEU A 30 13.35 -10.18 15.61
N ASP A 31 12.87 -9.42 16.60
CA ASP A 31 13.62 -9.05 17.80
C ASP A 31 14.91 -8.27 17.51
N GLN A 32 14.97 -7.57 16.37
CA GLN A 32 16.10 -6.72 16.00
C GLN A 32 15.84 -5.26 16.38
N ASP A 33 16.72 -4.69 17.20
CA ASP A 33 16.68 -3.27 17.58
C ASP A 33 17.69 -2.46 16.75
N TYR A 34 17.20 -1.48 15.97
CA TYR A 34 18.05 -0.66 15.11
C TYR A 34 19.16 0.07 15.88
N GLN A 35 18.82 0.70 17.01
CA GLN A 35 19.76 1.55 17.76
C GLN A 35 20.83 0.71 18.47
N GLU A 36 20.44 -0.41 19.08
CA GLU A 36 21.37 -1.34 19.72
C GLU A 36 22.33 -1.99 18.70
N LEU A 37 21.79 -2.45 17.56
CA LEU A 37 22.59 -3.07 16.51
C LEU A 37 23.54 -2.06 15.85
N LYS A 38 23.08 -0.83 15.57
CA LYS A 38 23.91 0.26 15.04
C LYS A 38 25.03 0.61 16.00
N LYS A 39 24.71 0.82 17.28
CA LYS A 39 25.71 1.12 18.33
C LYS A 39 26.75 0.00 18.45
N SER A 40 26.31 -1.26 18.44
CA SER A 40 27.20 -2.42 18.48
C SER A 40 28.15 -2.47 17.28
N CYS A 41 27.63 -2.22 16.07
CA CYS A 41 28.44 -2.20 14.84
C CYS A 41 29.46 -1.05 14.83
N ILE A 42 29.08 0.15 15.26
CA ILE A 42 29.99 1.29 15.41
C ILE A 42 31.09 0.97 16.44
N THR A 43 30.71 0.48 17.62
CA THR A 43 31.65 0.15 18.71
C THR A 43 32.65 -0.92 18.29
N SER A 44 32.21 -1.92 17.52
CA SER A 44 33.05 -3.01 17.04
C SER A 44 33.79 -2.71 15.73
N ASN A 45 33.60 -1.52 15.15
CA ASN A 45 34.10 -1.11 13.84
C ASN A 45 33.79 -2.15 12.73
N LYS A 46 32.55 -2.64 12.73
CA LYS A 46 32.05 -3.61 11.75
C LYS A 46 30.84 -3.05 11.01
N ARG A 47 30.59 -3.61 9.82
CA ARG A 47 29.35 -3.35 9.08
C ARG A 47 28.32 -4.42 9.44
N PHE A 48 27.10 -4.00 9.70
CA PHE A 48 25.99 -4.90 10.00
C PHE A 48 25.76 -5.88 8.84
N VAL A 49 25.56 -7.14 9.17
CA VAL A 49 25.12 -8.18 8.24
C VAL A 49 23.91 -8.84 8.88
N ASP A 50 22.80 -8.83 8.18
CA ASP A 50 21.52 -9.26 8.70
C ASP A 50 21.42 -10.79 8.67
N ASP A 51 21.50 -11.43 9.84
CA ASP A 51 21.34 -12.88 9.97
C ASP A 51 19.89 -13.34 9.73
N LYS A 52 18.91 -12.43 9.89
CA LYS A 52 17.48 -12.72 9.71
C LYS A 52 17.01 -12.55 8.26
N PHE A 53 17.83 -11.94 7.41
CA PHE A 53 17.62 -11.82 5.98
C PHE A 53 18.98 -11.87 5.25
N PRO A 54 19.63 -13.05 5.25
CA PRO A 54 21.02 -13.18 4.87
C PRO A 54 21.25 -12.83 3.39
N PRO A 55 22.41 -12.27 3.03
CA PRO A 55 22.73 -11.88 1.65
C PRO A 55 23.10 -13.09 0.79
N ASN A 56 22.15 -13.99 0.56
CA ASN A 56 22.28 -15.19 -0.26
C ASN A 56 20.95 -15.53 -0.96
N SER A 57 20.90 -16.64 -1.70
CA SER A 57 19.74 -17.05 -2.49
C SER A 57 18.46 -17.29 -1.68
N SER A 58 18.53 -17.60 -0.38
CA SER A 58 17.33 -17.84 0.45
C SER A 58 16.50 -16.57 0.66
N SER A 59 17.12 -15.40 0.62
CA SER A 59 16.44 -14.10 0.72
C SER A 59 15.92 -13.60 -0.62
N ILE A 60 16.39 -14.20 -1.73
CA ILE A 60 15.96 -13.85 -3.08
C ILE A 60 14.80 -14.73 -3.50
N ASP A 61 15.05 -16.02 -3.61
CA ASP A 61 14.11 -16.97 -4.21
C ASP A 61 14.37 -18.39 -3.69
N PRO A 62 13.96 -18.67 -2.43
CA PRO A 62 14.21 -19.95 -1.79
C PRO A 62 13.51 -21.13 -2.49
N LYS A 63 12.56 -20.87 -3.38
CA LYS A 63 11.75 -21.88 -4.08
C LYS A 63 11.98 -21.89 -5.60
N ASN A 64 12.97 -21.14 -6.09
CA ASN A 64 13.33 -21.05 -7.52
C ASN A 64 12.11 -20.72 -8.43
N LYS A 65 11.28 -19.77 -7.98
CA LYS A 65 10.09 -19.26 -8.68
C LYS A 65 10.41 -18.20 -9.74
N LEU A 66 11.49 -17.43 -9.53
CA LEU A 66 11.93 -16.35 -10.41
C LEU A 66 12.81 -16.92 -11.53
N LYS A 67 12.66 -16.38 -12.74
CA LYS A 67 13.52 -16.72 -13.89
C LYS A 67 14.83 -15.94 -13.83
N LEU A 68 15.59 -16.13 -12.76
CA LEU A 68 16.79 -15.35 -12.46
C LEU A 68 18.02 -16.27 -12.34
N ALA A 69 19.15 -15.83 -12.90
CA ALA A 69 20.42 -16.55 -12.80
C ALA A 69 21.05 -16.34 -11.41
N LEU A 70 20.49 -17.00 -10.38
CA LEU A 70 20.90 -16.83 -8.97
C LEU A 70 22.41 -17.04 -8.74
N ASN A 71 23.06 -17.88 -9.55
CA ASN A 71 24.50 -18.14 -9.48
C ASN A 71 25.37 -16.96 -9.95
N LYS A 72 24.80 -15.97 -10.64
CA LYS A 72 25.49 -14.74 -11.07
C LYS A 72 25.30 -13.58 -10.10
N ILE A 73 24.48 -13.76 -9.05
CA ILE A 73 24.13 -12.67 -8.15
C ILE A 73 25.23 -12.45 -7.13
N GLU A 74 25.65 -11.20 -7.01
CA GLU A 74 26.55 -10.72 -5.97
C GLU A 74 25.84 -9.74 -5.05
N TRP A 75 26.03 -9.88 -3.75
CA TRP A 75 25.45 -8.99 -2.74
C TRP A 75 26.43 -7.87 -2.36
N LEU A 76 26.30 -6.74 -3.04
CA LEU A 76 27.18 -5.58 -2.89
C LEU A 76 26.54 -4.50 -2.02
N ARG A 77 27.36 -3.79 -1.24
CA ARG A 77 26.90 -2.57 -0.57
C ARG A 77 26.95 -1.40 -1.57
N PRO A 78 26.13 -0.36 -1.43
CA PRO A 78 26.17 0.85 -2.23
C PRO A 78 27.59 1.42 -2.42
N SER A 79 28.42 1.43 -1.37
CA SER A 79 29.81 1.90 -1.41
C SER A 79 30.77 1.05 -2.27
N LYS A 80 30.31 -0.10 -2.78
CA LYS A 80 31.04 -0.93 -3.74
C LYS A 80 30.49 -0.79 -5.16
N ILE A 81 29.33 -0.17 -5.31
CA ILE A 81 28.65 0.07 -6.58
C ILE A 81 29.01 1.48 -7.08
N VAL A 82 28.98 2.47 -6.19
CA VAL A 82 29.30 3.88 -6.49
C VAL A 82 30.20 4.51 -5.44
N SER A 83 30.83 5.66 -5.78
CA SER A 83 31.79 6.35 -4.90
C SER A 83 31.16 7.16 -3.77
N ASP A 84 29.97 7.74 -3.99
CA ASP A 84 29.28 8.62 -3.04
C ASP A 84 27.81 8.21 -2.87
N PRO A 85 27.53 7.07 -2.22
CA PRO A 85 26.17 6.60 -2.04
C PRO A 85 25.39 7.53 -1.09
N GLN A 86 24.18 7.88 -1.49
CA GLN A 86 23.24 8.71 -0.75
C GLN A 86 21.95 7.92 -0.53
N LEU A 87 21.29 8.16 0.60
CA LEU A 87 20.00 7.53 0.86
C LEU A 87 18.96 8.18 -0.03
N ILE A 88 18.91 9.52 -0.02
CA ILE A 88 17.96 10.35 -0.75
C ILE A 88 18.76 11.47 -1.43
N VAL A 89 18.45 11.78 -2.68
CA VAL A 89 19.04 12.88 -3.45
C VAL A 89 17.94 13.85 -3.87
N GLN A 90 17.98 15.09 -3.36
CA GLN A 90 16.98 16.14 -3.67
C GLN A 90 15.54 15.84 -3.23
N GLY A 91 15.37 14.96 -2.23
CA GLY A 91 14.07 14.58 -1.69
C GLY A 91 13.54 13.28 -2.30
N VAL A 92 12.41 12.78 -1.79
CA VAL A 92 11.77 11.57 -2.31
C VAL A 92 10.78 11.98 -3.40
N SER A 93 10.84 11.32 -4.55
CA SER A 93 9.98 11.55 -5.69
C SER A 93 9.54 10.24 -6.33
N ARG A 94 8.31 10.24 -6.87
CA ARG A 94 7.79 9.15 -7.69
C ARG A 94 8.63 8.83 -8.94
N PHE A 95 9.49 9.77 -9.34
CA PHE A 95 10.37 9.62 -10.50
C PHE A 95 11.74 9.05 -10.14
N ASP A 96 12.03 8.85 -8.86
CA ASP A 96 13.33 8.37 -8.43
C ASP A 96 13.57 6.95 -8.88
N TYR A 97 12.55 6.11 -9.08
CA TYR A 97 12.74 4.68 -9.29
C TYR A 97 12.11 4.14 -10.56
N SER A 98 12.59 2.95 -10.94
CA SER A 98 12.02 2.10 -11.98
C SER A 98 11.99 0.65 -11.51
N GLN A 99 10.88 -0.04 -11.76
CA GLN A 99 10.75 -1.47 -11.49
C GLN A 99 11.81 -2.28 -12.26
N GLY A 100 12.43 -3.24 -11.57
CA GLY A 100 13.33 -4.20 -12.20
C GLY A 100 12.57 -5.26 -13.03
N PRO A 101 13.15 -5.81 -14.10
CA PRO A 101 12.42 -6.67 -15.05
C PRO A 101 12.13 -8.09 -14.52
N ASN A 102 12.70 -8.48 -13.38
CA ASN A 102 12.70 -9.86 -12.91
C ASN A 102 11.70 -10.14 -11.77
N LEU A 103 11.00 -9.11 -11.27
CA LEU A 103 10.10 -9.23 -10.13
C LEU A 103 8.78 -8.52 -10.41
N GLY A 104 7.69 -9.29 -10.48
CA GLY A 104 6.31 -8.77 -10.57
C GLY A 104 5.79 -8.22 -9.23
N ASN A 105 6.42 -7.17 -8.70
CA ASN A 105 6.00 -6.45 -7.49
C ASN A 105 5.45 -5.06 -7.82
N CYS A 106 4.89 -4.87 -9.01
CA CYS A 106 4.33 -3.60 -9.47
C CYS A 106 3.31 -3.02 -8.50
N TRP A 107 2.51 -3.86 -7.82
CA TRP A 107 1.55 -3.44 -6.78
C TRP A 107 2.22 -2.67 -5.63
N PHE A 108 3.38 -3.13 -5.18
CA PHE A 108 4.17 -2.47 -4.15
C PHE A 108 4.75 -1.16 -4.69
N LEU A 109 5.36 -1.19 -5.87
CA LEU A 109 5.97 0.01 -6.46
C LEU A 109 4.95 1.07 -6.89
N ALA A 110 3.75 0.69 -7.32
CA ALA A 110 2.65 1.62 -7.56
C ALA A 110 2.19 2.28 -6.25
N SER A 111 2.17 1.52 -5.16
CA SER A 111 1.87 2.04 -3.83
C SER A 111 2.96 2.99 -3.31
N VAL A 112 4.24 2.68 -3.56
CA VAL A 112 5.37 3.59 -3.28
C VAL A 112 5.21 4.89 -4.06
N GLY A 113 4.76 4.81 -5.32
CA GLY A 113 4.52 5.98 -6.17
C GLY A 113 3.48 6.92 -5.57
N ALA A 114 2.37 6.36 -5.08
CA ALA A 114 1.37 7.11 -4.32
C ALA A 114 1.95 7.68 -3.02
N LEU A 115 2.71 6.87 -2.26
CA LEU A 115 3.32 7.26 -0.98
C LEU A 115 4.20 8.52 -1.10
N THR A 116 4.91 8.69 -2.21
CA THR A 116 5.80 9.86 -2.42
C THR A 116 5.06 11.21 -2.40
N PHE A 117 3.75 11.24 -2.64
CA PHE A 117 2.94 12.45 -2.55
C PHE A 117 2.61 12.84 -1.11
N ARG A 118 2.87 11.95 -0.14
CA ARG A 118 2.55 12.18 1.26
C ARG A 118 3.78 12.07 2.14
N LYS A 119 4.54 13.18 2.19
CA LYS A 119 5.77 13.31 2.96
C LYS A 119 5.63 12.82 4.41
N GLU A 120 4.52 13.17 5.07
CA GLU A 120 4.25 12.76 6.46
C GLU A 120 4.26 11.23 6.63
N VAL A 121 3.64 10.49 5.71
CA VAL A 121 3.60 9.03 5.74
C VAL A 121 4.95 8.46 5.28
N MET A 122 5.59 9.08 4.29
CA MET A 122 6.93 8.67 3.86
C MET A 122 7.95 8.76 5.00
N ASP A 123 7.93 9.84 5.79
CA ASP A 123 8.81 10.03 6.95
C ASP A 123 8.52 9.01 8.07
N GLN A 124 7.28 8.49 8.15
CA GLN A 124 6.90 7.42 9.07
C GLN A 124 7.47 6.07 8.62
N VAL A 125 7.30 5.75 7.33
CA VAL A 125 7.80 4.49 6.73
C VAL A 125 9.32 4.46 6.67
N MET A 126 9.96 5.61 6.40
CA MET A 126 11.40 5.76 6.29
C MET A 126 11.88 6.88 7.23
N PRO A 127 12.23 6.54 8.48
CA PRO A 127 12.74 7.51 9.45
C PRO A 127 13.99 8.24 8.94
N SER A 128 14.16 9.50 9.35
CA SER A 128 15.23 10.39 8.87
C SER A 128 16.54 10.30 9.65
N ASP A 129 16.66 9.42 10.65
CA ASP A 129 17.83 9.24 11.52
C ASP A 129 18.89 8.28 10.95
N GLN A 130 18.79 7.97 9.66
CA GLN A 130 19.66 7.08 8.89
C GLN A 130 20.24 7.78 7.65
N SER A 131 21.50 7.48 7.35
CA SER A 131 22.20 7.97 6.16
C SER A 131 23.46 7.15 5.89
N PHE A 132 24.09 7.35 4.73
CA PHE A 132 25.43 6.84 4.43
C PHE A 132 26.56 7.69 5.01
N GLY A 133 26.24 8.78 5.70
CA GLY A 133 27.20 9.74 6.23
C GLY A 133 27.72 9.35 7.62
N LYS A 134 27.60 10.28 8.56
CA LYS A 134 28.10 10.12 9.93
C LYS A 134 27.45 8.90 10.60
N ASP A 135 28.25 8.15 11.35
CA ASP A 135 27.81 6.96 12.10
C ASP A 135 27.22 5.85 11.20
N TYR A 136 27.55 5.86 9.91
CA TYR A 136 27.21 4.78 8.98
C TYR A 136 27.82 3.47 9.47
N ALA A 137 26.99 2.43 9.56
CA ALA A 137 27.35 1.08 9.97
C ALA A 137 26.82 -0.01 9.02
N GLY A 138 26.37 0.36 7.82
CA GLY A 138 25.77 -0.58 6.86
C GLY A 138 24.43 -1.16 7.32
N ILE A 139 23.67 -0.38 8.10
CA ILE A 139 22.39 -0.74 8.73
C ILE A 139 21.36 0.38 8.50
N PHE A 140 20.15 0.00 8.13
CA PHE A 140 19.02 0.88 7.88
C PHE A 140 17.76 0.26 8.51
N HIS A 141 16.70 1.04 8.64
CA HIS A 141 15.41 0.54 9.13
C HIS A 141 14.22 1.26 8.50
N PHE A 142 13.10 0.55 8.44
CA PHE A 142 11.85 1.00 7.83
C PHE A 142 10.68 0.53 8.69
N ARG A 143 9.58 1.27 8.66
CA ARG A 143 8.38 0.94 9.43
C ARG A 143 7.24 0.55 8.51
N PHE A 144 6.56 -0.52 8.87
CA PHE A 144 5.35 -0.95 8.18
C PHE A 144 4.27 -1.22 9.21
N TRP A 145 3.05 -0.86 8.89
CA TRP A 145 1.88 -1.30 9.61
C TRP A 145 1.57 -2.74 9.19
N ARG A 146 1.26 -3.61 10.14
CA ARG A 146 0.87 -5.00 9.92
C ARG A 146 -0.25 -5.34 10.88
N PHE A 147 -1.46 -5.49 10.34
CA PHE A 147 -2.62 -6.05 11.05
C PHE A 147 -2.90 -5.36 12.40
N GLY A 148 -2.94 -4.03 12.39
CA GLY A 148 -3.24 -3.19 13.57
C GLY A 148 -2.03 -2.71 14.34
N LYS A 149 -0.80 -3.12 13.95
CA LYS A 149 0.42 -2.82 14.69
C LYS A 149 1.54 -2.34 13.78
N TRP A 150 2.29 -1.33 14.20
CA TRP A 150 3.51 -0.92 13.55
C TRP A 150 4.67 -1.84 13.93
N ILE A 151 5.47 -2.22 12.94
CA ILE A 151 6.72 -2.96 13.08
C ILE A 151 7.90 -2.14 12.55
N ASP A 152 9.05 -2.22 13.21
CA ASP A 152 10.32 -1.62 12.78
C ASP A 152 11.22 -2.72 12.22
N VAL A 153 11.58 -2.59 10.95
CA VAL A 153 12.28 -3.60 10.16
C VAL A 153 13.69 -3.14 9.88
N VAL A 154 14.63 -3.74 10.60
CA VAL A 154 16.07 -3.50 10.41
C VAL A 154 16.56 -4.30 9.21
N ILE A 155 17.42 -3.71 8.37
CA ILE A 155 18.14 -4.41 7.29
C ILE A 155 19.60 -3.97 7.24
N ASP A 156 20.47 -4.82 6.68
CA ASP A 156 21.74 -4.34 6.15
C ASP A 156 21.56 -3.71 4.74
N ASP A 157 22.57 -3.01 4.24
CA ASP A 157 22.53 -2.37 2.92
C ASP A 157 23.14 -3.19 1.78
N LYS A 158 23.33 -4.51 1.94
CA LYS A 158 23.73 -5.36 0.81
C LYS A 158 22.55 -5.53 -0.15
N LEU A 159 22.76 -5.24 -1.43
CA LEU A 159 21.74 -5.34 -2.46
C LEU A 159 22.13 -6.41 -3.49
N PRO A 160 21.17 -7.20 -4.02
CA PRO A 160 21.41 -8.13 -5.11
C PRO A 160 21.82 -7.42 -6.40
N THR A 161 22.97 -7.80 -6.96
CA THR A 161 23.52 -7.23 -8.20
C THR A 161 23.95 -8.31 -9.18
N ILE A 162 23.94 -7.99 -10.47
CA ILE A 162 24.63 -8.75 -11.53
C ILE A 162 25.53 -7.75 -12.26
N ASP A 163 26.82 -8.04 -12.35
CA ASP A 163 27.82 -7.15 -12.97
C ASP A 163 27.79 -5.71 -12.40
N GLY A 164 27.57 -5.59 -11.08
CA GLY A 164 27.47 -4.32 -10.36
C GLY A 164 26.15 -3.55 -10.56
N GLN A 165 25.21 -4.06 -11.35
CA GLN A 165 23.89 -3.46 -11.57
C GLN A 165 22.84 -4.09 -10.65
N LEU A 166 21.95 -3.28 -10.07
CA LEU A 166 20.86 -3.77 -9.23
C LEU A 166 19.90 -4.65 -10.04
N VAL A 167 19.48 -5.78 -9.45
CA VAL A 167 18.61 -6.75 -10.13
C VAL A 167 17.12 -6.39 -10.06
N PHE A 168 16.73 -5.72 -8.97
CA PHE A 168 15.34 -5.37 -8.66
C PHE A 168 15.10 -3.86 -8.87
N VAL A 169 14.35 -3.19 -8.00
CA VAL A 169 14.15 -1.74 -8.13
C VAL A 169 15.49 -1.02 -8.06
N HIS A 170 15.64 0.01 -8.87
CA HIS A 170 16.81 0.88 -8.89
C HIS A 170 16.39 2.33 -9.02
N SER A 171 17.24 3.24 -8.51
CA SER A 171 17.04 4.67 -8.74
C SER A 171 17.49 5.06 -10.15
N LYS A 172 16.80 6.04 -10.75
CA LYS A 172 17.23 6.76 -11.95
C LYS A 172 18.41 7.69 -11.65
N THR A 173 18.58 8.08 -10.38
CA THR A 173 19.75 8.78 -9.87
C THR A 173 20.79 7.76 -9.41
N SER A 174 21.96 7.73 -10.06
CA SER A 174 22.94 6.65 -9.93
C SER A 174 23.47 6.41 -8.52
N ASN A 175 23.46 7.43 -7.66
CA ASN A 175 23.96 7.34 -6.30
C ASN A 175 22.87 7.37 -5.21
N GLU A 176 21.60 7.19 -5.56
CA GLU A 176 20.48 7.17 -4.62
C GLU A 176 19.97 5.74 -4.37
N PHE A 177 19.71 5.39 -3.10
CA PHE A 177 19.43 4.00 -2.71
C PHE A 177 18.16 3.78 -1.89
N TRP A 178 17.39 4.81 -1.53
CA TRP A 178 16.15 4.63 -0.77
C TRP A 178 15.16 3.64 -1.43
N PRO A 179 14.94 3.60 -2.76
CA PRO A 179 13.95 2.69 -3.33
C PRO A 179 14.36 1.22 -3.14
N ALA A 180 15.64 0.92 -3.39
CA ALA A 180 16.19 -0.42 -3.28
C ALA A 180 16.23 -0.93 -1.83
N LEU A 181 16.52 -0.04 -0.87
CA LEU A 181 16.52 -0.39 0.54
C LEU A 181 15.09 -0.56 1.08
N LEU A 182 14.14 0.28 0.65
CA LEU A 182 12.73 0.15 1.02
C LEU A 182 12.14 -1.17 0.48
N GLU A 183 12.40 -1.50 -0.79
CA GLU A 183 11.99 -2.77 -1.38
C GLU A 183 12.61 -3.97 -0.64
N LYS A 184 13.89 -3.89 -0.28
CA LYS A 184 14.56 -4.93 0.51
C LYS A 184 13.90 -5.14 1.88
N ALA A 185 13.58 -4.05 2.58
CA ALA A 185 12.92 -4.14 3.89
C ALA A 185 11.54 -4.79 3.76
N TYR A 186 10.78 -4.44 2.72
CA TYR A 186 9.49 -5.06 2.48
C TYR A 186 9.60 -6.52 2.02
N ALA A 187 10.59 -6.87 1.19
CA ALA A 187 10.92 -8.25 0.84
C ALA A 187 11.19 -9.10 2.09
N LYS A 188 11.90 -8.53 3.08
CA LYS A 188 12.15 -9.17 4.38
C LYS A 188 10.87 -9.37 5.19
N VAL A 189 9.91 -8.44 5.14
CA VAL A 189 8.58 -8.62 5.75
C VAL A 189 7.82 -9.75 5.05
N CYS A 190 7.81 -9.78 3.72
CA CYS A 190 7.17 -10.82 2.93
C CYS A 190 7.83 -12.20 3.04
N GLY A 191 9.12 -12.25 3.39
CA GLY A 191 9.92 -13.48 3.58
C GLY A 191 11.10 -13.61 2.62
N SER A 192 10.95 -13.19 1.37
CA SER A 192 11.99 -13.11 0.33
C SER A 192 11.56 -12.15 -0.78
N TYR A 193 12.46 -11.78 -1.70
CA TYR A 193 12.08 -11.01 -2.89
C TYR A 193 11.02 -11.74 -3.73
N ALA A 194 11.15 -13.05 -3.92
CA ALA A 194 10.18 -13.88 -4.64
C ALA A 194 8.79 -13.91 -3.96
N ASP A 195 8.70 -13.68 -2.64
CA ASP A 195 7.43 -13.60 -1.92
C ASP A 195 6.68 -12.27 -2.18
N MET A 196 7.34 -11.24 -2.74
CA MET A 196 6.69 -10.02 -3.21
C MET A 196 5.99 -10.18 -4.56
N HIS A 197 6.22 -11.29 -5.27
CA HIS A 197 5.59 -11.52 -6.57
C HIS A 197 4.07 -11.63 -6.45
N ALA A 198 3.35 -10.95 -7.34
CA ALA A 198 1.89 -10.97 -7.47
C ALA A 198 1.14 -10.62 -6.17
N GLY A 199 0.79 -9.34 -6.02
CA GLY A 199 -0.01 -8.85 -4.90
C GLY A 199 -0.96 -7.74 -5.26
N GLN A 200 -1.76 -7.34 -4.28
CA GLN A 200 -2.75 -6.28 -4.44
C GLN A 200 -2.20 -4.96 -3.91
N VAL A 201 -2.53 -3.87 -4.60
CA VAL A 201 -2.10 -2.52 -4.18
C VAL A 201 -2.61 -2.19 -2.78
N SER A 202 -3.84 -2.58 -2.46
CA SER A 202 -4.44 -2.46 -1.13
C SER A 202 -3.54 -2.96 0.00
N GLU A 203 -2.81 -4.07 -0.19
CA GLU A 203 -1.89 -4.63 0.80
C GLU A 203 -0.78 -3.62 1.17
N ALA A 204 -0.11 -3.05 0.17
CA ALA A 204 1.01 -2.13 0.42
C ALA A 204 0.52 -0.75 0.90
N LEU A 205 -0.60 -0.25 0.37
CA LEU A 205 -1.19 1.01 0.85
C LEU A 205 -1.56 0.93 2.34
N LEU A 206 -2.14 -0.18 2.77
CA LEU A 206 -2.45 -0.42 4.18
C LEU A 206 -1.17 -0.59 5.00
N ASP A 207 -0.18 -1.31 4.49
CA ASP A 207 1.10 -1.48 5.19
C ASP A 207 1.90 -0.18 5.34
N PHE A 208 1.70 0.81 4.46
CA PHE A 208 2.32 2.12 4.60
C PHE A 208 1.58 3.06 5.55
N THR A 209 0.27 2.87 5.74
CA THR A 209 -0.57 3.88 6.43
C THR A 209 -1.18 3.37 7.72
N GLY A 210 -1.51 2.09 7.82
CA GLY A 210 -2.46 1.59 8.81
C GLY A 210 -3.84 2.24 8.74
N GLY A 211 -4.16 2.84 7.59
CA GLY A 211 -5.34 3.65 7.37
C GLY A 211 -6.58 2.84 6.98
N VAL A 212 -7.60 3.57 6.57
CA VAL A 212 -8.81 3.05 5.96
C VAL A 212 -8.60 2.90 4.47
N HIS A 213 -8.90 1.72 3.96
CA HIS A 213 -8.89 1.37 2.54
C HIS A 213 -10.32 1.22 2.01
N VAL A 214 -10.56 1.77 0.83
CA VAL A 214 -11.79 1.60 0.06
C VAL A 214 -11.42 1.28 -1.38
N ASN A 215 -12.10 0.31 -1.96
CA ASN A 215 -11.94 -0.10 -3.36
C ASN A 215 -13.21 0.24 -4.14
N PHE A 216 -13.05 0.71 -5.38
CA PHE A 216 -14.16 0.97 -6.30
C PHE A 216 -13.94 0.29 -7.64
N GLU A 217 -14.88 -0.56 -8.04
CA GLU A 217 -14.94 -1.14 -9.39
C GLU A 217 -15.31 -0.06 -10.43
N LEU A 218 -14.55 0.01 -11.53
CA LEU A 218 -14.64 1.08 -12.53
C LEU A 218 -15.66 0.79 -13.64
N GLU A 219 -16.11 -0.46 -13.82
CA GLU A 219 -17.06 -0.81 -14.89
C GLU A 219 -18.48 -0.28 -14.65
N LYS A 220 -18.84 -0.05 -13.38
CA LYS A 220 -20.18 0.42 -12.97
C LYS A 220 -20.09 1.38 -11.80
N PRO A 221 -19.51 2.58 -11.97
CA PRO A 221 -19.41 3.53 -10.86
C PRO A 221 -20.83 3.99 -10.50
N ALA A 222 -21.35 3.50 -9.37
CA ALA A 222 -22.65 3.89 -8.83
C ALA A 222 -22.68 5.34 -8.32
N ILE A 223 -21.50 5.97 -8.26
CA ILE A 223 -21.22 7.27 -7.64
C ILE A 223 -20.47 8.18 -8.61
N ASP A 224 -20.48 9.50 -8.37
CA ASP A 224 -19.60 10.44 -9.10
C ASP A 224 -18.14 10.25 -8.65
N LEU A 225 -17.53 9.18 -9.16
CA LEU A 225 -16.21 8.70 -8.77
C LEU A 225 -15.13 9.77 -8.93
N TRP A 226 -15.17 10.57 -10.00
CA TRP A 226 -14.17 11.62 -10.19
C TRP A 226 -14.24 12.67 -9.08
N SER A 227 -15.45 13.08 -8.66
CA SER A 227 -15.60 14.05 -7.57
C SER A 227 -15.15 13.47 -6.23
N LEU A 228 -15.34 12.15 -6.02
CA LEU A 228 -14.79 11.44 -4.87
C LEU A 228 -13.25 11.39 -4.92
N MET A 229 -12.65 11.09 -6.07
CA MET A 229 -11.20 11.14 -6.26
C MET A 229 -10.63 12.56 -6.04
N ASP A 230 -11.34 13.60 -6.44
CA ASP A 230 -10.96 15.00 -6.18
C ASP A 230 -11.00 15.34 -4.68
N ARG A 231 -11.98 14.83 -3.94
CA ARG A 231 -11.99 14.94 -2.46
C ARG A 231 -10.83 14.16 -1.85
N ALA A 232 -10.61 12.92 -2.28
CA ALA A 232 -9.53 12.06 -1.82
C ALA A 232 -8.16 12.70 -2.04
N ALA A 233 -7.93 13.31 -3.22
CA ALA A 233 -6.71 14.03 -3.53
C ALA A 233 -6.50 15.24 -2.61
N LYS A 234 -7.57 15.99 -2.29
CA LYS A 234 -7.51 17.15 -1.38
C LYS A 234 -7.23 16.77 0.08
N THR A 235 -7.60 15.55 0.48
CA THR A 235 -7.29 14.99 1.80
C THR A 235 -5.97 14.22 1.81
N ASN A 236 -5.16 14.31 0.75
CA ASN A 236 -3.91 13.58 0.58
C ASN A 236 -4.07 12.06 0.77
N ALA A 237 -5.17 11.48 0.28
CA ALA A 237 -5.30 10.03 0.22
C ALA A 237 -4.31 9.45 -0.79
N LEU A 238 -3.77 8.28 -0.48
CA LEU A 238 -2.99 7.49 -1.42
C LEU A 238 -3.94 6.78 -2.37
N MET A 239 -3.69 6.90 -3.67
CA MET A 239 -4.56 6.31 -4.69
C MET A 239 -3.74 5.53 -5.71
N ALA A 240 -4.25 4.37 -6.09
CA ALA A 240 -3.65 3.53 -7.11
C ALA A 240 -4.72 2.65 -7.76
N CYS A 241 -4.43 2.11 -8.93
CA CYS A 241 -5.39 1.39 -9.75
C CYS A 241 -4.79 0.17 -10.42
N GLY A 242 -5.64 -0.81 -10.71
CA GLY A 242 -5.29 -2.02 -11.46
C GLY A 242 -5.82 -1.96 -12.88
N SER A 243 -4.98 -2.28 -13.86
CA SER A 243 -5.45 -2.51 -15.23
C SER A 243 -6.05 -3.90 -15.37
N ARG A 244 -6.97 -4.04 -16.33
CA ARG A 244 -7.63 -5.32 -16.61
C ARG A 244 -6.62 -6.42 -16.91
N HIS A 245 -6.87 -7.61 -16.37
CA HIS A 245 -6.08 -8.79 -16.70
C HIS A 245 -6.27 -9.20 -18.18
N GLY A 246 -5.19 -9.68 -18.79
CA GLY A 246 -5.21 -10.33 -20.10
C GLY A 246 -4.74 -11.78 -19.99
N ASP A 247 -4.77 -12.51 -21.12
CA ASP A 247 -4.31 -13.91 -21.18
C ASP A 247 -2.80 -14.06 -20.88
N LYS A 248 -2.03 -12.97 -21.01
CA LYS A 248 -0.60 -12.91 -20.72
C LYS A 248 -0.33 -11.85 -19.65
N SER A 249 0.52 -12.19 -18.69
CA SER A 249 1.00 -11.26 -17.66
C SER A 249 1.79 -10.12 -18.32
N GLU A 250 1.51 -8.88 -17.89
CA GLU A 250 2.28 -7.68 -18.24
C GLU A 250 2.38 -7.41 -19.76
N ASN A 251 1.34 -7.77 -20.51
CA ASN A 251 1.27 -7.48 -21.95
C ASN A 251 0.97 -5.99 -22.18
N VAL A 252 1.81 -5.30 -22.96
CA VAL A 252 1.59 -3.90 -23.35
C VAL A 252 0.56 -3.83 -24.48
N LEU A 253 -0.57 -3.18 -24.25
CA LEU A 253 -1.61 -2.96 -25.25
C LEU A 253 -1.19 -1.92 -26.30
N PRO A 254 -1.83 -1.90 -27.49
CA PRO A 254 -1.55 -0.88 -28.52
C PRO A 254 -1.72 0.57 -28.05
N ASN A 255 -2.52 0.79 -27.02
CA ASN A 255 -2.75 2.11 -26.42
C ASN A 255 -1.70 2.50 -25.34
N GLY A 256 -0.74 1.61 -25.06
CA GLY A 256 0.35 1.81 -24.10
C GLY A 256 0.08 1.28 -22.68
N ILE A 257 -1.15 0.88 -22.36
CA ILE A 257 -1.49 0.33 -21.03
C ILE A 257 -1.02 -1.12 -20.93
N VAL A 258 -0.37 -1.47 -19.82
CA VAL A 258 0.09 -2.81 -19.49
C VAL A 258 -1.04 -3.57 -18.83
N GLN A 259 -1.36 -4.78 -19.27
CA GLN A 259 -2.44 -5.61 -18.68
C GLN A 259 -2.01 -6.29 -17.38
N GLY A 260 -2.96 -6.41 -16.44
CA GLY A 260 -2.75 -7.05 -15.14
C GLY A 260 -1.63 -6.38 -14.33
N HIS A 261 -1.55 -5.05 -14.42
CA HIS A 261 -0.46 -4.24 -13.86
C HIS A 261 -1.02 -3.13 -12.97
N ALA A 262 -0.27 -2.82 -11.91
CA ALA A 262 -0.64 -1.77 -10.98
C ALA A 262 -0.03 -0.42 -11.36
N TYR A 263 -0.80 0.64 -11.19
CA TYR A 263 -0.41 2.02 -11.46
C TYR A 263 -0.74 2.91 -10.27
N SER A 264 -0.01 4.00 -10.08
CA SER A 264 -0.37 5.02 -9.09
C SER A 264 -1.30 6.05 -9.72
N VAL A 265 -2.33 6.49 -9.00
CA VAL A 265 -3.13 7.66 -9.39
C VAL A 265 -2.53 8.88 -8.71
N THR A 266 -1.86 9.73 -9.48
CA THR A 266 -1.01 10.81 -8.97
C THR A 266 -1.68 12.19 -9.05
N GLY A 267 -2.91 12.25 -9.55
CA GLY A 267 -3.68 13.49 -9.57
C GLY A 267 -4.99 13.39 -10.33
N VAL A 268 -5.88 14.34 -10.04
CA VAL A 268 -7.07 14.60 -10.84
C VAL A 268 -7.16 16.09 -11.13
N PHE A 269 -7.65 16.43 -12.31
CA PHE A 269 -7.77 17.83 -12.71
C PHE A 269 -8.90 18.04 -13.73
N LYS A 270 -9.50 19.24 -13.73
CA LYS A 270 -10.46 19.64 -14.78
C LYS A 270 -9.80 20.62 -15.71
N VAL A 271 -9.88 20.34 -17.00
CA VAL A 271 -9.51 21.30 -18.06
C VAL A 271 -10.76 21.76 -18.80
N THR A 272 -10.72 22.96 -19.39
CA THR A 272 -11.80 23.45 -20.24
C THR A 272 -11.46 23.19 -21.70
N TRP A 273 -12.20 22.30 -22.35
CA TRP A 273 -12.04 21.97 -23.77
C TRP A 273 -13.31 22.32 -24.54
N GLN A 274 -13.19 23.18 -25.56
CA GLN A 274 -14.32 23.66 -26.37
C GLN A 274 -15.50 24.21 -25.53
N GLY A 275 -15.19 24.93 -24.45
CA GLY A 275 -16.18 25.51 -23.54
C GLY A 275 -16.85 24.52 -22.59
N LYS A 276 -16.41 23.24 -22.57
CA LYS A 276 -16.93 22.21 -21.66
C LYS A 276 -15.83 21.71 -20.72
N PRO A 277 -16.16 21.39 -19.46
CA PRO A 277 -15.19 20.80 -18.55
C PRO A 277 -14.91 19.34 -18.93
N VAL A 278 -13.64 18.99 -19.01
CA VAL A 278 -13.16 17.61 -19.17
C VAL A 278 -12.46 17.19 -17.89
N LYS A 279 -12.95 16.10 -17.29
CA LYS A 279 -12.41 15.47 -16.09
C LYS A 279 -11.22 14.58 -16.48
N LEU A 280 -10.03 14.90 -15.99
CA LEU A 280 -8.79 14.16 -16.25
C LEU A 280 -8.30 13.45 -14.99
N VAL A 281 -7.58 12.34 -15.22
CA VAL A 281 -6.87 11.56 -14.20
C VAL A 281 -5.41 11.42 -14.65
N ARG A 282 -4.48 11.64 -13.73
CA ARG A 282 -3.05 11.43 -13.93
C ARG A 282 -2.63 10.11 -13.31
N VAL A 283 -1.93 9.31 -14.09
CA VAL A 283 -1.59 7.93 -13.75
C VAL A 283 -0.09 7.73 -13.97
N LEU A 284 0.57 7.00 -13.07
CA LEU A 284 2.00 6.68 -13.12
C LEU A 284 2.21 5.18 -13.26
N ASN A 285 2.96 4.79 -14.28
CA ASN A 285 3.50 3.45 -14.44
C ASN A 285 4.77 3.28 -13.58
N PRO A 286 4.81 2.36 -12.60
CA PRO A 286 5.99 2.14 -11.75
C PRO A 286 7.22 1.60 -12.50
N TRP A 287 7.10 1.23 -13.78
CA TRP A 287 8.25 0.97 -14.65
C TRP A 287 9.07 2.24 -14.93
N GLY A 288 8.50 3.42 -14.68
CA GLY A 288 9.13 4.70 -14.95
C GLY A 288 9.26 5.01 -16.44
N MET A 289 8.51 4.28 -17.28
CA MET A 289 8.40 4.39 -18.73
C MET A 289 7.11 3.68 -19.18
N GLY A 290 6.73 3.85 -20.45
CA GLY A 290 5.59 3.13 -21.04
C GLY A 290 4.28 3.77 -20.63
N GLU A 291 3.76 4.61 -21.52
CA GLU A 291 2.70 5.57 -21.24
C GLU A 291 1.51 5.40 -22.20
N TRP A 292 0.35 5.86 -21.75
CA TRP A 292 -0.82 6.05 -22.59
C TRP A 292 -0.50 6.91 -23.83
N ASN A 293 -0.92 6.44 -25.01
CA ASN A 293 -0.70 7.15 -26.28
C ASN A 293 -1.97 7.71 -26.93
N GLY A 294 -3.11 7.67 -26.22
CA GLY A 294 -4.39 8.18 -26.69
C GLY A 294 -4.64 9.67 -26.37
N PRO A 295 -5.92 10.11 -26.37
CA PRO A 295 -6.31 11.47 -25.96
C PRO A 295 -5.71 11.90 -24.62
N TRP A 296 -5.19 13.12 -24.55
CA TRP A 296 -4.55 13.71 -23.34
C TRP A 296 -3.22 13.08 -22.91
N SER A 297 -2.68 12.12 -23.66
CA SER A 297 -1.26 11.73 -23.53
C SER A 297 -0.32 12.92 -23.72
N ASP A 298 0.93 12.80 -23.27
CA ASP A 298 1.96 13.84 -23.37
C ASP A 298 2.11 14.41 -24.79
N LYS A 299 2.03 13.53 -25.79
CA LYS A 299 2.15 13.86 -27.22
C LYS A 299 0.82 14.27 -27.88
N SER A 300 -0.30 14.23 -27.16
CA SER A 300 -1.61 14.56 -27.71
C SER A 300 -1.69 16.01 -28.16
N SER A 301 -2.22 16.25 -29.36
CA SER A 301 -2.48 17.59 -29.88
C SER A 301 -3.62 18.31 -29.16
N LEU A 302 -4.44 17.60 -28.37
CA LEU A 302 -5.52 18.17 -27.57
C LEU A 302 -5.00 19.22 -26.58
N TRP A 303 -3.78 19.07 -26.08
CA TRP A 303 -3.16 20.06 -25.20
C TRP A 303 -2.99 21.43 -25.84
N ASN A 304 -2.91 21.51 -27.18
CA ASN A 304 -2.81 22.79 -27.89
C ASN A 304 -4.16 23.53 -27.97
N THR A 305 -5.25 22.91 -27.48
CA THR A 305 -6.61 23.45 -27.54
C THR A 305 -7.14 23.92 -26.17
N VAL A 306 -6.36 23.76 -25.11
CA VAL A 306 -6.65 24.26 -23.76
C VAL A 306 -5.84 25.53 -23.47
N SER A 307 -6.09 26.19 -22.34
CA SER A 307 -5.31 27.38 -21.98
C SER A 307 -3.85 27.05 -21.69
N GLU A 308 -2.94 27.99 -21.95
CA GLU A 308 -1.50 27.82 -21.63
C GLU A 308 -1.28 27.47 -20.16
N LYS A 309 -2.07 28.06 -19.26
CA LYS A 309 -2.04 27.74 -17.82
C LYS A 309 -2.37 26.27 -17.52
N GLU A 310 -3.40 25.73 -18.16
CA GLU A 310 -3.77 24.32 -18.02
C GLU A 310 -2.72 23.40 -18.65
N GLN A 311 -2.17 23.81 -19.79
CA GLN A 311 -1.10 23.09 -20.48
C GLN A 311 0.16 23.01 -19.61
N THR A 312 0.68 24.12 -19.09
CA THR A 312 1.88 24.12 -18.23
C THR A 312 1.67 23.32 -16.95
N LYS A 313 0.45 23.29 -16.43
CA LYS A 313 0.14 22.54 -15.20
C LYS A 313 0.07 21.02 -15.42
N CYS A 314 -0.43 20.58 -16.57
CA CYS A 314 -0.73 19.17 -16.80
C CYS A 314 0.27 18.49 -17.73
N ARG A 315 0.75 19.18 -18.76
CA ARG A 315 1.55 18.55 -19.81
C ARG A 315 3.03 18.57 -19.47
N SER A 316 3.57 17.38 -19.21
CA SER A 316 4.99 17.10 -19.37
C SER A 316 5.23 16.51 -20.77
N LEU A 317 6.45 16.61 -21.28
CA LEU A 317 6.88 15.89 -22.49
C LEU A 317 8.07 15.03 -22.10
N ALA A 318 7.80 14.00 -21.29
CA ALA A 318 8.79 13.07 -20.80
C ALA A 318 8.38 11.65 -21.16
N ASN A 319 9.29 10.69 -21.01
CA ASN A 319 8.94 9.27 -20.94
C ASN A 319 9.33 8.81 -19.54
N ASP A 320 8.58 9.27 -18.55
CA ASP A 320 8.83 9.03 -17.14
C ASP A 320 7.80 8.08 -16.51
N GLY A 321 6.83 7.62 -17.32
CA GLY A 321 5.76 6.70 -16.94
C GLY A 321 4.50 7.41 -16.46
N GLU A 322 4.52 8.73 -16.25
CA GLU A 322 3.36 9.50 -15.84
C GLU A 322 2.63 10.09 -17.06
N PHE A 323 1.31 9.93 -17.10
CA PHE A 323 0.50 10.46 -18.19
C PHE A 323 -0.88 10.89 -17.70
N TRP A 324 -1.53 11.77 -18.45
CA TRP A 324 -2.94 12.10 -18.27
C TRP A 324 -3.82 11.33 -19.24
N MET A 325 -5.05 11.06 -18.80
CA MET A 325 -6.13 10.55 -19.63
C MET A 325 -7.47 11.09 -19.17
N SER A 326 -8.50 10.97 -20.00
CA SER A 326 -9.86 11.33 -19.59
C SER A 326 -10.40 10.34 -18.55
N MET A 327 -11.32 10.79 -17.69
CA MET A 327 -12.01 9.88 -16.76
C MET A 327 -12.75 8.76 -17.49
N GLU A 328 -13.28 9.05 -18.67
CA GLU A 328 -13.94 8.04 -19.52
C GLU A 328 -12.94 6.96 -19.97
N ASP A 329 -11.78 7.36 -20.48
CA ASP A 329 -10.72 6.41 -20.85
C ASP A 329 -10.20 5.65 -19.63
N PHE A 330 -10.07 6.31 -18.48
CA PHE A 330 -9.67 5.68 -17.23
C PHE A 330 -10.60 4.51 -16.87
N THR A 331 -11.92 4.74 -16.84
CA THR A 331 -12.91 3.68 -16.55
C THR A 331 -12.97 2.55 -17.58
N LYS A 332 -12.55 2.80 -18.83
CA LYS A 332 -12.50 1.78 -19.87
C LYS A 332 -11.26 0.89 -19.77
N ASN A 333 -10.12 1.45 -19.35
CA ASN A 333 -8.83 0.77 -19.38
C ASN A 333 -8.45 0.13 -18.04
N PHE A 334 -8.98 0.64 -16.93
CA PHE A 334 -8.71 0.14 -15.58
C PHE A 334 -9.93 -0.59 -15.03
N GLU A 335 -9.69 -1.53 -14.11
CA GLU A 335 -10.72 -2.39 -13.52
C GLU A 335 -11.19 -1.85 -12.17
N GLU A 336 -10.25 -1.38 -11.35
CA GLU A 336 -10.49 -0.91 -10.00
C GLU A 336 -9.57 0.24 -9.61
N ILE A 337 -9.99 1.00 -8.60
CA ILE A 337 -9.17 1.98 -7.89
C ILE A 337 -9.22 1.74 -6.39
N ASP A 338 -8.04 1.68 -5.78
CA ASP A 338 -7.84 1.62 -4.34
C ASP A 338 -7.51 3.02 -3.82
N ILE A 339 -8.23 3.42 -2.77
CA ILE A 339 -8.01 4.68 -2.06
C ILE A 339 -7.73 4.35 -0.60
N CYS A 340 -6.59 4.82 -0.09
CA CYS A 340 -6.18 4.59 1.29
C CYS A 340 -5.83 5.90 2.00
N CYS A 341 -6.33 6.08 3.21
CA CYS A 341 -6.23 7.34 3.95
C CYS A 341 -6.28 7.09 5.46
N PHE A 342 -5.87 8.06 6.28
CA PHE A 342 -6.02 7.94 7.74
C PHE A 342 -7.48 8.08 8.19
N SER A 343 -8.25 8.89 7.47
CA SER A 343 -9.66 9.18 7.76
C SER A 343 -10.47 9.12 6.47
N PRO A 344 -11.60 8.39 6.43
CA PRO A 344 -12.45 8.27 5.24
C PRO A 344 -13.36 9.48 5.00
N ASP A 345 -13.05 10.66 5.57
CA ASP A 345 -13.82 11.90 5.41
C ASP A 345 -14.04 12.29 3.93
N PHE A 346 -13.19 11.82 3.01
CA PHE A 346 -13.35 12.05 1.57
C PHE A 346 -14.60 11.37 0.97
N LEU A 347 -15.16 10.37 1.64
CA LEU A 347 -16.42 9.74 1.25
C LEU A 347 -17.58 10.74 1.34
N ASP A 348 -17.53 11.63 2.33
CA ASP A 348 -18.55 12.66 2.55
C ASP A 348 -18.40 13.85 1.60
N SER A 349 -19.51 14.53 1.33
CA SER A 349 -19.49 15.80 0.61
C SER A 349 -19.35 17.03 1.53
N SER A 350 -19.46 16.83 2.86
CA SER A 350 -19.37 17.87 3.88
C SER A 350 -18.06 17.77 4.67
N SER A 351 -17.29 18.86 4.71
CA SER A 351 -16.01 18.94 5.43
C SER A 351 -16.14 19.23 6.93
N LYS A 352 -17.36 19.25 7.47
CA LYS A 352 -17.63 19.67 8.85
C LYS A 352 -17.62 18.53 9.87
N CYS A 353 -17.67 17.29 9.39
CA CYS A 353 -17.87 16.12 10.24
C CYS A 353 -16.77 15.12 9.93
N SER A 354 -16.28 14.45 10.98
CA SER A 354 -15.19 13.48 10.87
C SER A 354 -15.67 12.10 11.24
N TRP A 355 -15.17 11.09 10.54
CA TRP A 355 -15.45 9.70 10.89
C TRP A 355 -14.81 9.33 12.23
N THR A 356 -15.54 8.55 13.03
CA THR A 356 -14.98 7.93 14.24
C THR A 356 -14.65 6.48 13.95
N THR A 357 -13.42 6.07 14.24
CA THR A 357 -12.94 4.70 13.98
C THR A 357 -12.92 3.90 15.28
N THR A 358 -13.45 2.66 15.22
CA THR A 358 -13.26 1.66 16.27
C THR A 358 -12.74 0.38 15.64
N CYS A 359 -11.76 -0.26 16.29
CA CYS A 359 -11.14 -1.50 15.83
C CYS A 359 -11.39 -2.62 16.85
N TYR A 360 -11.68 -3.81 16.35
CA TYR A 360 -11.86 -5.01 17.15
C TYR A 360 -11.01 -6.15 16.59
N ASN A 361 -10.40 -6.92 17.48
CA ASN A 361 -9.71 -8.15 17.12
C ASN A 361 -10.57 -9.36 17.51
N GLY A 362 -10.50 -10.42 16.71
CA GLY A 362 -11.19 -11.68 16.96
C GLY A 362 -10.50 -12.85 16.29
N SER A 363 -10.90 -14.06 16.66
CA SER A 363 -10.39 -15.31 16.09
C SER A 363 -11.53 -16.26 15.75
N TRP A 364 -11.33 -17.05 14.69
CA TRP A 364 -12.18 -18.18 14.34
C TRP A 364 -11.47 -19.48 14.69
N GLU A 365 -11.94 -20.12 15.75
CA GLU A 365 -11.38 -21.36 16.27
C GLU A 365 -12.29 -22.54 15.94
N SER A 366 -11.69 -23.62 15.45
CA SER A 366 -12.41 -24.84 15.07
C SER A 366 -13.15 -25.44 16.27
N GLY A 367 -14.44 -25.75 16.09
CA GLY A 367 -15.29 -26.32 17.12
C GLY A 367 -15.86 -25.32 18.14
N THR A 368 -15.47 -24.04 18.07
CA THR A 368 -15.98 -22.98 18.95
C THR A 368 -16.57 -21.82 18.15
N THR A 369 -15.72 -20.93 17.60
CA THR A 369 -16.15 -19.68 16.96
C THR A 369 -16.13 -19.72 15.44
N ALA A 370 -15.58 -20.77 14.81
CA ALA A 370 -15.57 -20.96 13.36
C ALA A 370 -16.96 -21.40 12.81
N GLY A 371 -17.94 -20.50 12.84
CA GLY A 371 -19.34 -20.79 12.52
C GLY A 371 -19.69 -20.92 11.04
N GLY A 372 -18.79 -20.51 10.14
CA GLY A 372 -19.06 -20.47 8.69
C GLY A 372 -19.88 -19.24 8.27
N CYS A 373 -20.40 -19.25 7.04
CA CYS A 373 -21.22 -18.14 6.51
C CYS A 373 -22.72 -18.35 6.80
N ILE A 374 -23.58 -17.44 6.34
CA ILE A 374 -25.04 -17.48 6.59
C ILE A 374 -25.71 -18.78 6.07
N ASN A 375 -25.07 -19.47 5.12
CA ASN A 375 -25.53 -20.76 4.62
C ASN A 375 -25.37 -21.90 5.65
N ASN A 376 -24.47 -21.74 6.62
CA ASN A 376 -24.23 -22.68 7.72
C ASN A 376 -25.14 -22.37 8.92
N LYS A 377 -26.46 -22.53 8.76
CA LYS A 377 -27.48 -22.09 9.74
C LYS A 377 -27.30 -22.63 11.16
N GLU A 378 -26.74 -23.82 11.32
CA GLU A 378 -26.56 -24.48 12.62
C GLU A 378 -25.40 -23.88 13.45
N SER A 379 -24.41 -23.28 12.78
CA SER A 379 -23.17 -22.81 13.39
C SER A 379 -22.91 -21.32 13.19
N PHE A 380 -23.58 -20.65 12.26
CA PHE A 380 -23.31 -19.24 11.92
C PHE A 380 -23.34 -18.30 13.13
N TRP A 381 -24.25 -18.55 14.09
CA TRP A 381 -24.41 -17.74 15.29
C TRP A 381 -23.21 -17.81 16.25
N THR A 382 -22.32 -18.80 16.11
CA THR A 382 -21.13 -18.95 16.97
C THR A 382 -19.97 -18.04 16.56
N ASN A 383 -20.04 -17.42 15.38
CA ASN A 383 -19.07 -16.42 14.97
C ASN A 383 -19.02 -15.24 15.97
N PRO A 384 -17.86 -14.57 16.12
CA PRO A 384 -17.77 -13.35 16.92
C PRO A 384 -18.76 -12.28 16.44
N GLN A 385 -19.42 -11.61 17.39
CA GLN A 385 -20.42 -10.56 17.11
C GLN A 385 -19.97 -9.25 17.73
N PHE A 386 -19.98 -8.18 16.93
CA PHE A 386 -19.59 -6.84 17.34
C PHE A 386 -20.78 -5.90 17.24
N ARG A 387 -21.05 -5.14 18.31
CA ARG A 387 -22.15 -4.17 18.34
C ARG A 387 -21.62 -2.81 17.90
N VAL A 388 -22.33 -2.17 16.97
CA VAL A 388 -22.08 -0.80 16.55
C VAL A 388 -23.34 0.01 16.80
N ARG A 389 -23.19 1.18 17.41
CA ARG A 389 -24.26 2.16 17.57
C ARG A 389 -24.02 3.28 16.58
N ILE A 390 -25.00 3.54 15.72
CA ILE A 390 -24.99 4.68 14.82
C ILE A 390 -25.85 5.75 15.49
N GLU A 391 -25.22 6.85 15.87
CA GLU A 391 -25.91 7.99 16.48
C GLU A 391 -26.53 8.88 15.40
N GLU A 392 -27.55 9.64 15.78
CA GLU A 392 -28.10 10.66 14.87
C GLU A 392 -27.02 11.69 14.56
N LEU A 393 -26.91 12.02 13.27
CA LEU A 393 -25.95 13.01 12.81
C LEU A 393 -26.44 14.40 13.16
N ASP A 394 -25.52 15.25 13.60
CA ASP A 394 -25.84 16.66 13.82
C ASP A 394 -26.44 17.29 12.54
N ALA A 395 -27.37 18.23 12.71
CA ALA A 395 -28.12 18.83 11.59
C ALA A 395 -27.20 19.45 10.51
N GLU A 396 -26.02 19.93 10.90
CA GLU A 396 -25.01 20.44 9.97
C GLU A 396 -24.35 19.33 9.13
N CYS A 397 -24.18 18.13 9.69
CA CYS A 397 -23.67 16.95 9.00
C CYS A 397 -24.70 16.38 8.02
N ALA A 398 -25.98 16.36 8.42
CA ALA A 398 -27.07 15.79 7.64
C ALA A 398 -27.36 16.55 6.32
N SER A 399 -27.06 17.86 6.25
CA SER A 399 -27.42 18.71 5.10
C SER A 399 -26.63 18.47 3.80
N GLY A 400 -25.65 17.55 3.79
CA GLY A 400 -24.78 17.29 2.64
C GLY A 400 -24.42 15.82 2.43
N GLN A 401 -25.23 14.88 2.94
CA GLN A 401 -24.79 13.49 3.05
C GLN A 401 -25.09 12.58 1.86
N CYS A 402 -24.15 11.67 1.65
CA CYS A 402 -24.34 10.36 1.05
C CYS A 402 -24.99 9.43 2.10
N PRO A 403 -25.85 8.46 1.73
CA PRO A 403 -26.63 7.64 2.67
C PRO A 403 -25.81 6.70 3.58
N GLU A 404 -24.50 6.59 3.37
CA GLU A 404 -23.59 5.73 4.11
C GLU A 404 -23.24 6.33 5.49
N ASN A 405 -23.68 5.67 6.56
CA ASN A 405 -23.44 6.07 7.95
C ASN A 405 -22.45 5.13 8.69
N ILE A 406 -21.90 4.14 7.99
CA ILE A 406 -20.92 3.20 8.53
C ILE A 406 -20.05 2.65 7.39
N LEU A 407 -18.75 2.57 7.63
CA LEU A 407 -17.80 1.82 6.81
C LEU A 407 -17.21 0.69 7.65
N VAL A 408 -17.35 -0.54 7.18
CA VAL A 408 -16.84 -1.73 7.87
C VAL A 408 -15.77 -2.38 7.01
N SER A 409 -14.56 -2.49 7.55
CA SER A 409 -13.46 -3.24 6.94
C SER A 409 -13.15 -4.48 7.79
N LEU A 410 -13.04 -5.63 7.13
CA LEU A 410 -12.71 -6.91 7.76
C LEU A 410 -11.40 -7.43 7.16
N MET A 411 -10.39 -7.61 8.02
CA MET A 411 -9.07 -8.08 7.64
C MET A 411 -8.77 -9.42 8.31
N GLN A 412 -8.17 -10.35 7.57
CA GLN A 412 -7.67 -11.61 8.11
C GLN A 412 -6.17 -11.50 8.40
N ILE A 413 -5.75 -12.08 9.53
CA ILE A 413 -4.36 -12.15 9.96
C ILE A 413 -3.88 -13.57 9.78
N HIS A 414 -2.69 -13.74 9.21
CA HIS A 414 -2.10 -15.05 8.97
C HIS A 414 -0.89 -15.28 9.88
N GLU A 415 -0.77 -16.50 10.40
CA GLU A 415 0.39 -16.91 11.20
C GLU A 415 1.65 -17.09 10.35
N ASN A 416 1.48 -17.43 9.07
CA ASN A 416 2.61 -17.65 8.18
C ASN A 416 3.24 -16.32 7.77
N ARG A 417 4.51 -16.14 8.15
CA ARG A 417 5.29 -14.97 7.78
C ARG A 417 5.51 -14.86 6.27
N TYR A 418 5.62 -15.98 5.56
CA TYR A 418 5.89 -15.98 4.13
C TYR A 418 4.63 -15.66 3.34
N ARG A 419 4.59 -14.48 2.72
CA ARG A 419 3.43 -13.97 1.99
C ARG A 419 2.94 -14.97 0.93
N SER A 420 3.84 -15.58 0.15
CA SER A 420 3.43 -16.51 -0.92
C SER A 420 2.93 -17.88 -0.42
N LEU A 421 2.98 -18.15 0.89
CA LEU A 421 2.43 -19.35 1.52
C LEU A 421 1.10 -19.09 2.23
N VAL A 422 0.68 -17.84 2.30
CA VAL A 422 -0.59 -17.47 2.89
C VAL A 422 -1.72 -17.94 1.98
N SER A 423 -2.69 -18.66 2.58
CA SER A 423 -3.95 -18.98 1.92
C SER A 423 -5.04 -18.10 2.53
N ASN A 424 -5.62 -17.24 1.70
CA ASN A 424 -6.72 -16.38 2.11
C ASN A 424 -8.02 -17.20 2.20
N TYR A 425 -8.74 -17.04 3.30
CA TYR A 425 -10.09 -17.55 3.42
C TYR A 425 -11.08 -16.62 2.72
N GLY A 426 -12.16 -17.19 2.18
CA GLY A 426 -13.32 -16.41 1.76
C GLY A 426 -14.00 -15.83 3.01
N ILE A 427 -13.70 -14.57 3.30
CA ILE A 427 -14.24 -13.84 4.46
C ILE A 427 -15.35 -12.89 4.04
N GLY A 428 -16.22 -12.57 4.98
CA GLY A 428 -17.31 -11.62 4.83
C GLY A 428 -18.02 -11.43 6.15
N PHE A 429 -18.95 -10.47 6.19
CA PHE A 429 -19.75 -10.20 7.36
C PHE A 429 -21.20 -9.92 6.97
N SER A 430 -22.08 -9.93 7.97
CA SER A 430 -23.48 -9.57 7.82
C SER A 430 -23.85 -8.60 8.92
N VAL A 431 -24.53 -7.52 8.56
CA VAL A 431 -24.96 -6.48 9.50
C VAL A 431 -26.45 -6.69 9.78
N TYR A 432 -26.81 -6.79 11.06
CA TYR A 432 -28.19 -6.98 11.51
C TYR A 432 -28.60 -5.83 12.41
N LEU A 433 -29.84 -5.36 12.24
CA LEU A 433 -30.46 -4.45 13.17
C LEU A 433 -30.78 -5.20 14.47
N ILE A 434 -30.36 -4.64 15.61
CA ILE A 434 -30.71 -5.20 16.92
C ILE A 434 -32.17 -4.81 17.23
N PRO A 435 -33.07 -5.77 17.49
CA PRO A 435 -34.45 -5.47 17.85
C PRO A 435 -34.53 -4.64 19.15
N PRO A 436 -35.47 -3.68 19.28
CA PRO A 436 -35.61 -2.87 20.48
C PRO A 436 -35.69 -3.69 21.78
N GLU A 437 -36.35 -4.84 21.73
CA GLU A 437 -36.55 -5.78 22.84
C GLU A 437 -35.24 -6.39 23.38
N ALA A 438 -34.16 -6.36 22.59
CA ALA A 438 -32.86 -6.91 22.97
C ALA A 438 -31.92 -5.86 23.62
N ASN A 439 -32.29 -4.57 23.62
CA ASN A 439 -31.49 -3.49 24.21
C ASN A 439 -31.61 -3.39 25.75
N GLU A 440 -32.54 -4.12 26.37
CA GLU A 440 -32.80 -4.08 27.82
C GLU A 440 -32.04 -5.15 28.65
N ARG A 441 -31.09 -5.89 28.05
CA ARG A 441 -30.36 -6.99 28.72
C ARG A 441 -28.84 -6.84 28.73
#